data_AF-A0A7S4I9M9-F1
#
_entry.id   AF-A0A7S4I9M9-F1
#
_cell.length_a   1.000
_cell.length_b   1.000
_cell.length_c   1.000
_cell.angle_alpha   90.00
_cell.angle_beta   90.00
_cell.angle_gamma   90.00
#
_symmetry.space_group_name_H-M   'P 1'
#
loop_
_entity.id
_entity.type
_entity.pdbx_description
1 polymer ?
#
loop_
_entity_poly.entity_id
_entity_poly.type
_entity_poly.pdbx_seq_one_letter_code
_entity_poly.pdbx_strand_id
1 'polypeptide(L)'
;PNASGAYVYKWAYGYEWKVTFSSHVGPLPLLVANPAENWAGTNPSIKVHHVRHGLQPLSGTFQLQFEGEKSMPLQHDASPADVKAALESLKTIGEVEVTRFKNNNGFNFFVTFMSEMGNVQRMSVDDAQLTGPNARARVATIQEGFLPSNYGQKSILSPSTMVDVISGLQNGMPYFVRVRARNKEGLGKYALASPAPFAPIEAPTSPLEVSMHVLSNR
;
A
#
# COMPACT_ATOMS: atom_id res chain seq x y z
N PRO A 1 17.30 20.53 17.25
CA PRO A 1 17.97 20.58 15.94
C PRO A 1 19.49 20.62 16.11
N ASN A 2 20.20 19.63 15.58
CA ASN A 2 21.66 19.61 15.68
C ASN A 2 22.25 20.58 14.66
N ALA A 3 23.12 21.47 15.11
CA ALA A 3 23.93 22.32 14.24
C ALA A 3 25.05 21.46 13.65
N SER A 4 25.25 21.52 12.34
CA SER A 4 26.28 20.77 11.61
C SER A 4 27.56 21.58 11.37
N GLY A 5 27.54 22.88 11.67
CA GLY A 5 28.70 23.76 11.54
C GLY A 5 28.38 25.20 11.93
N ALA A 6 29.39 25.90 12.45
CA ALA A 6 29.35 27.33 12.71
C ALA A 6 30.64 27.96 12.15
N TYR A 7 30.51 28.88 11.19
CA TYR A 7 31.63 29.63 10.64
C TYR A 7 31.65 31.04 11.23
N VAL A 8 32.82 31.48 11.72
CA VAL A 8 33.02 32.81 12.29
C VAL A 8 33.72 33.71 11.27
N TYR A 9 33.12 34.84 10.96
CA TYR A 9 33.74 35.89 10.16
C TYR A 9 34.03 37.10 11.05
N LYS A 10 35.24 37.66 10.93
CA LYS A 10 35.63 38.88 11.64
C LYS A 10 35.29 40.08 10.78
N TRP A 11 34.40 40.94 11.26
CA TRP A 11 34.05 42.22 10.66
C TRP A 11 34.79 43.34 11.39
N ALA A 12 34.95 44.50 10.76
CA ALA A 12 35.70 45.65 11.30
C ALA A 12 35.34 46.05 12.75
N TYR A 13 34.11 45.76 13.21
CA TYR A 13 33.63 46.07 14.58
C TYR A 13 32.85 44.92 15.24
N GLY A 14 33.00 43.66 14.78
CA GLY A 14 32.22 42.55 15.36
C GLY A 14 32.51 41.19 14.74
N TYR A 15 31.67 40.21 15.09
CA TYR A 15 31.73 38.85 14.58
C TYR A 15 30.39 38.46 13.95
N GLU A 16 30.44 37.73 12.83
CA GLU A 16 29.27 37.10 12.21
C GLU A 16 29.43 35.58 12.31
N TRP A 17 28.39 34.90 12.82
CA TRP A 17 28.33 33.45 12.86
C TRP A 17 27.29 32.93 11.88
N LYS A 18 27.71 32.10 10.93
CA LYS A 18 26.79 31.34 10.08
C LYS A 18 26.62 29.94 10.65
N VAL A 19 25.43 29.66 11.18
CA VAL A 19 25.06 28.35 11.73
C VAL A 19 24.26 27.57 10.70
N THR A 20 24.74 26.39 10.34
CA THR A 20 24.03 25.46 9.45
C THR A 20 23.37 24.35 10.26
N PHE A 21 22.14 24.00 9.91
CA PHE A 21 21.41 22.89 10.50
C PHE A 21 21.47 21.66 9.59
N SER A 22 21.48 20.48 10.20
CA SER A 22 21.55 19.21 9.46
C SER A 22 20.27 18.89 8.67
N SER A 23 19.15 19.55 8.99
CA SER A 23 17.88 19.46 8.26
C SER A 23 17.33 20.86 7.99
N HIS A 24 16.87 21.08 6.76
CA HIS A 24 16.20 22.31 6.35
C HIS A 24 14.68 22.12 6.22
N VAL A 25 14.10 21.05 6.76
CA VAL A 25 12.66 20.74 6.63
C VAL A 25 11.93 21.12 7.93
N GLY A 26 10.84 21.90 7.81
CA GLY A 26 10.01 22.32 8.94
C GLY A 26 10.30 23.72 9.47
N PRO A 27 9.41 24.27 10.32
CA PRO A 27 9.61 25.56 10.97
C PRO A 27 10.78 25.44 11.96
N LEU A 28 11.85 26.20 11.71
CA LEU A 28 12.98 26.28 12.63
C LEU A 28 12.98 27.65 13.30
N PRO A 29 12.76 27.73 14.63
CA PRO A 29 12.80 29.00 15.34
C PRO A 29 14.19 29.64 15.22
N LEU A 30 14.25 30.98 15.31
CA LEU A 30 15.53 31.68 15.41
C LEU A 30 16.30 31.19 16.63
N LEU A 31 17.63 31.15 16.51
CA LEU A 31 18.48 30.93 17.67
C LEU A 31 18.28 32.08 18.66
N VAL A 32 18.10 31.72 19.93
CA VAL A 32 18.11 32.69 21.02
C VAL A 32 19.56 32.92 21.40
N ALA A 33 20.04 34.14 21.17
CA ALA A 33 21.36 34.54 21.62
C ALA A 33 21.22 35.36 22.91
N ASN A 34 21.79 34.85 24.00
CA ASN A 34 21.80 35.56 25.28
C ASN A 34 23.06 36.46 25.35
N PRO A 35 22.92 37.75 25.64
CA PRO A 35 24.08 38.62 25.86
C PRO A 35 24.85 38.16 27.11
N ALA A 36 26.17 38.19 27.04
CA ALA A 36 27.01 37.91 28.22
C ALA A 36 27.27 39.21 28.99
N GLU A 37 27.45 39.11 30.31
CA GLU A 37 27.59 40.27 31.20
C GLU A 37 28.88 41.08 30.95
N ASN A 38 29.87 40.50 30.26
CA ASN A 38 31.21 41.07 30.10
C ASN A 38 31.51 41.54 28.67
N TRP A 39 30.52 42.06 27.94
CA TRP A 39 30.74 42.55 26.58
C TRP A 39 31.52 43.86 26.58
N ALA A 40 32.68 43.86 25.91
CA ALA A 40 33.49 45.06 25.72
C ALA A 40 33.10 45.80 24.43
N GLY A 41 33.16 47.14 24.45
CA GLY A 41 32.87 48.01 23.30
C GLY A 41 31.73 49.00 23.57
N THR A 42 31.54 49.97 22.68
CA THR A 42 30.46 50.97 22.77
C THR A 42 29.17 50.37 22.20
N ASN A 43 28.11 50.26 23.01
CA ASN A 43 26.78 49.75 22.64
C ASN A 43 26.80 48.40 21.89
N PRO A 44 27.40 47.34 22.47
CA PRO A 44 27.48 46.06 21.79
C PRO A 44 26.06 45.47 21.65
N SER A 45 25.75 44.96 20.47
CA SER A 45 24.43 44.40 20.16
C SER A 45 24.57 43.06 19.44
N ILE A 46 23.63 42.16 19.67
CA ILE A 46 23.50 40.90 18.94
C ILE A 46 22.18 40.87 18.22
N LYS A 47 22.23 40.48 16.95
CA LYS A 47 21.06 40.34 16.10
C LYS A 47 21.11 38.97 15.47
N VAL A 48 20.02 38.22 15.60
CA VAL A 48 19.84 36.92 14.96
C VAL A 48 18.78 37.07 13.89
N HIS A 49 19.08 36.66 12.66
CA HIS A 49 18.16 36.71 11.53
C HIS A 49 18.29 35.44 10.68
N HIS A 50 17.23 35.08 9.97
CA HIS A 50 17.24 33.94 9.06
C HIS A 50 18.08 34.28 7.83
N VAL A 51 19.09 33.45 7.55
CA VAL A 51 19.88 33.54 6.31
C VAL A 51 19.20 32.77 5.18
N ARG A 52 18.47 31.70 5.51
CA ARG A 52 17.66 30.90 4.57
C ARG A 52 16.45 30.33 5.31
N HIS A 53 15.26 30.43 4.72
CA HIS A 53 14.06 29.79 5.25
C HIS A 53 14.10 28.27 5.02
N GLY A 54 13.57 27.50 5.97
CA GLY A 54 13.35 26.07 5.80
C GLY A 54 12.33 25.77 4.70
N LEU A 55 12.41 24.58 4.13
CA LEU A 55 11.39 24.03 3.24
C LEU A 55 10.17 23.60 4.04
N GLN A 56 8.97 23.90 3.52
CA GLN A 56 7.73 23.35 4.06
C GLN A 56 7.80 21.81 4.04
N PRO A 57 7.45 21.12 5.13
CA PRO A 57 7.42 19.66 5.13
C PRO A 57 6.32 19.15 4.19
N LEU A 58 6.44 17.89 3.75
CA LEU A 58 5.32 17.21 3.10
C LEU A 58 4.13 17.18 4.07
N SER A 59 2.95 17.59 3.59
CA SER A 59 1.71 17.57 4.37
C SER A 59 0.49 17.46 3.44
N GLY A 60 -0.72 17.61 3.97
CA GLY A 60 -1.96 17.49 3.22
C GLY A 60 -2.42 16.04 3.04
N THR A 61 -3.24 15.81 2.02
CA THR A 61 -3.88 14.51 1.77
C THR A 61 -3.71 14.04 0.33
N PHE A 62 -3.86 12.73 0.14
CA PHE A 62 -3.96 12.09 -1.18
C PHE A 62 -5.14 11.10 -1.19
N GLN A 63 -5.61 10.73 -2.38
CA GLN A 63 -6.64 9.68 -2.54
C GLN A 63 -6.12 8.60 -3.49
N LEU A 64 -6.37 7.34 -3.15
CA LEU A 64 -6.08 6.22 -4.04
C LEU A 64 -7.31 5.93 -4.91
N GLN A 65 -7.09 5.50 -6.14
CA GLN A 65 -8.17 5.18 -7.07
C GLN A 65 -7.91 3.83 -7.74
N PHE A 66 -8.98 3.08 -7.94
CA PHE A 66 -8.94 1.77 -8.58
C PHE A 66 -10.26 1.55 -9.33
N GLU A 67 -10.18 1.10 -10.58
CA GLU A 67 -11.34 0.81 -11.45
C GLU A 67 -12.43 1.92 -11.49
N GLY A 68 -12.01 3.18 -11.37
CA GLY A 68 -12.90 4.34 -11.44
C GLY A 68 -13.50 4.79 -10.09
N GLU A 69 -13.23 4.07 -9.00
CA GLU A 69 -13.60 4.51 -7.65
C GLU A 69 -12.43 5.22 -6.94
N LYS A 70 -12.75 6.19 -6.08
CA LYS A 70 -11.77 6.92 -5.27
C LYS A 70 -11.97 6.62 -3.79
N SER A 71 -10.87 6.44 -3.07
CA SER A 71 -10.89 6.29 -1.62
C SER A 71 -11.27 7.58 -0.91
N MET A 72 -11.55 7.50 0.38
CA MET A 72 -11.55 8.69 1.23
C MET A 72 -10.16 9.34 1.25
N PRO A 73 -10.05 10.67 1.51
CA PRO A 73 -8.76 11.35 1.66
C PRO A 73 -7.91 10.72 2.76
N LEU A 74 -6.71 10.31 2.40
CA LEU A 74 -5.69 9.78 3.30
C LEU A 74 -4.69 10.88 3.63
N GLN A 75 -4.31 11.00 4.91
CA GLN A 75 -3.23 11.91 5.31
C GLN A 75 -1.91 11.50 4.65
N HIS A 76 -1.05 12.47 4.36
CA HIS A 76 0.30 12.23 3.82
C HIS A 76 1.13 11.21 4.63
N ASP A 77 0.84 11.06 5.92
CA ASP A 77 1.46 10.13 6.87
C ASP A 77 0.51 9.03 7.38
N ALA A 78 -0.58 8.75 6.63
CA ALA A 78 -1.57 7.71 6.95
C ALA A 78 -0.91 6.36 7.26
N SER A 79 -1.43 5.66 8.26
CA SER A 79 -0.89 4.36 8.66
C SER A 79 -1.20 3.28 7.62
N PRO A 80 -0.47 2.15 7.60
CA PRO A 80 -0.83 1.02 6.73
C PRO A 80 -2.27 0.54 6.93
N ALA A 81 -2.77 0.59 8.16
CA ALA A 81 -4.14 0.21 8.49
C ALA A 81 -5.16 1.17 7.87
N ASP A 82 -4.89 2.48 7.88
CA ASP A 82 -5.76 3.48 7.25
C ASP A 82 -5.80 3.29 5.73
N VAL A 83 -4.65 3.05 5.12
CA VAL A 83 -4.56 2.79 3.66
C VAL A 83 -5.28 1.49 3.30
N LYS A 84 -5.12 0.42 4.09
CA LYS A 84 -5.88 -0.84 3.92
C LYS A 84 -7.38 -0.56 4.01
N ALA A 85 -7.84 0.08 5.08
CA ALA A 85 -9.26 0.38 5.27
C ALA A 85 -9.83 1.24 4.13
N ALA A 86 -9.07 2.23 3.66
CA ALA A 86 -9.49 3.10 2.55
C ALA A 86 -9.61 2.34 1.23
N LEU A 87 -8.70 1.40 0.93
CA LEU A 87 -8.78 0.57 -0.26
C LEU A 87 -9.89 -0.48 -0.17
N GLU A 88 -10.05 -1.15 0.97
CA GLU A 88 -11.11 -2.15 1.21
C GLU A 88 -12.51 -1.53 1.32
N SER A 89 -12.60 -0.20 1.38
CA SER A 89 -13.88 0.53 1.29
C SER A 89 -14.37 0.72 -0.15
N LEU A 90 -13.52 0.48 -1.14
CA LEU A 90 -13.89 0.55 -2.56
C LEU A 90 -14.67 -0.71 -2.95
N LYS A 91 -15.74 -0.54 -3.72
CA LYS A 91 -16.64 -1.62 -4.11
C LYS A 91 -15.97 -2.67 -4.98
N THR A 92 -14.90 -2.26 -5.66
CA THR A 92 -14.12 -3.04 -6.63
C THR A 92 -12.96 -3.81 -5.99
N ILE A 93 -12.60 -3.50 -4.74
CA ILE A 93 -11.50 -4.16 -4.02
C ILE A 93 -12.08 -5.06 -2.92
N GLY A 94 -11.54 -6.27 -2.80
CA GLY A 94 -11.85 -7.16 -1.68
C GLY A 94 -10.93 -6.92 -0.48
N GLU A 95 -9.93 -7.77 -0.34
CA GLU A 95 -8.93 -7.76 0.71
C GLU A 95 -7.53 -7.43 0.14
N VAL A 96 -6.84 -6.52 0.81
CA VAL A 96 -5.46 -6.14 0.50
C VAL A 96 -4.57 -6.23 1.72
N GLU A 97 -3.30 -6.55 1.52
CA GLU A 97 -2.27 -6.38 2.54
C GLU A 97 -1.48 -5.11 2.25
N VAL A 98 -1.23 -4.29 3.27
CA VAL A 98 -0.50 -3.03 3.13
C VAL A 98 0.67 -2.97 4.11
N THR A 99 1.87 -2.71 3.58
CA THR A 99 3.06 -2.39 4.38
C THR A 99 3.60 -1.01 4.02
N ARG A 100 4.34 -0.37 4.94
CA ARG A 100 4.84 1.00 4.76
C ARG A 100 6.28 1.14 5.23
N PHE A 101 7.07 1.86 4.43
CA PHE A 101 8.43 2.27 4.79
C PHE A 101 8.56 3.78 4.72
N LYS A 102 9.26 4.36 5.69
CA LYS A 102 9.62 5.79 5.65
C LYS A 102 10.76 5.98 4.65
N ASN A 103 10.58 6.89 3.70
CA ASN A 103 11.66 7.40 2.87
C ASN A 103 12.05 8.81 3.40
N ASN A 104 13.20 9.35 2.99
CA ASN A 104 13.78 10.59 3.56
C ASN A 104 12.75 11.70 3.84
N ASN A 105 11.78 11.91 2.94
CA ASN A 105 10.82 13.02 3.01
C ASN A 105 9.34 12.57 2.87
N GLY A 106 9.02 11.28 3.06
CA GLY A 106 7.69 10.72 2.82
C GLY A 106 7.60 9.23 3.12
N PHE A 107 6.68 8.54 2.45
CA PHE A 107 6.41 7.11 2.68
C PHE A 107 6.26 6.34 1.38
N ASN A 108 6.74 5.10 1.37
CA ASN A 108 6.43 4.11 0.35
C ASN A 108 5.43 3.12 0.94
N PHE A 109 4.29 2.92 0.27
CA PHE A 109 3.30 1.91 0.61
C PHE A 109 3.39 0.77 -0.39
N PHE A 110 3.44 -0.46 0.10
CA PHE A 110 3.32 -1.67 -0.71
C PHE A 110 1.94 -2.26 -0.46
N VAL A 111 1.18 -2.40 -1.53
CA VAL A 111 -0.18 -2.93 -1.51
C VAL A 111 -0.18 -4.23 -2.30
N THR A 112 -0.58 -5.32 -1.64
CA THR A 112 -0.75 -6.64 -2.25
C THR A 112 -2.22 -6.97 -2.31
N PHE A 113 -2.75 -7.26 -3.50
CA PHE A 113 -4.12 -7.75 -3.66
C PHE A 113 -4.19 -9.22 -3.25
N MET A 114 -5.01 -9.54 -2.25
CA MET A 114 -5.17 -10.91 -1.73
C MET A 114 -6.41 -11.59 -2.32
N SER A 115 -7.42 -10.78 -2.66
CA SER A 115 -8.68 -11.22 -3.26
C SER A 115 -8.64 -11.28 -4.78
N GLU A 116 -8.00 -10.34 -5.46
CA GLU A 116 -8.02 -10.28 -6.92
C GLU A 116 -6.95 -11.22 -7.49
N MET A 117 -7.35 -12.15 -8.36
CA MET A 117 -6.45 -13.13 -8.96
C MET A 117 -6.04 -12.67 -10.35
N GLY A 118 -4.79 -12.91 -10.71
CA GLY A 118 -4.26 -12.49 -12.00
C GLY A 118 -3.83 -11.03 -12.02
N ASN A 119 -3.52 -10.57 -13.22
CA ASN A 119 -3.11 -9.18 -13.40
C ASN A 119 -4.31 -8.25 -13.20
N VAL A 120 -4.13 -7.22 -12.37
CA VAL A 120 -5.12 -6.19 -12.07
C VAL A 120 -4.72 -4.86 -12.69
N GLN A 121 -5.70 -3.99 -12.96
CA GLN A 121 -5.39 -2.65 -13.40
C GLN A 121 -4.53 -1.92 -12.36
N ARG A 122 -3.52 -1.17 -12.82
CA ARG A 122 -2.72 -0.33 -11.93
C ARG A 122 -3.60 0.72 -11.25
N MET A 123 -3.50 0.82 -9.92
CA MET A 123 -4.11 1.93 -9.17
C MET A 123 -3.57 3.28 -9.66
N SER A 124 -4.36 4.34 -9.46
CA SER A 124 -3.87 5.72 -9.61
C SER A 124 -3.97 6.45 -8.28
N VAL A 125 -3.34 7.62 -8.22
CA VAL A 125 -3.34 8.47 -7.03
C VAL A 125 -3.72 9.89 -7.43
N ASP A 126 -4.62 10.49 -6.65
CA ASP A 126 -4.91 11.91 -6.65
C ASP A 126 -4.08 12.56 -5.56
N ASP A 127 -3.10 13.38 -5.92
CA ASP A 127 -2.18 14.03 -5.01
C ASP A 127 -2.32 15.55 -5.02
N ALA A 128 -3.40 16.07 -5.61
CA ALA A 128 -3.64 17.51 -5.76
C ALA A 128 -3.73 18.27 -4.42
N GLN A 129 -4.05 17.55 -3.33
CA GLN A 129 -4.16 18.10 -1.97
C GLN A 129 -2.89 17.87 -1.13
N LEU A 130 -1.82 17.32 -1.70
CA LEU A 130 -0.52 17.28 -1.04
C LEU A 130 0.13 18.66 -1.08
N THR A 131 0.83 19.00 0.00
CA THR A 131 1.51 20.29 0.17
C THR A 131 2.97 20.08 0.55
N GLY A 132 3.79 21.09 0.25
CA GLY A 132 5.24 21.05 0.42
C GLY A 132 5.98 21.08 -0.93
N PRO A 133 7.30 21.37 -0.93
CA PRO A 133 8.04 21.56 -2.16
C PRO A 133 8.03 20.32 -3.04
N ASN A 134 7.50 20.52 -4.24
CA ASN A 134 7.27 19.51 -5.24
C ASN A 134 6.36 18.35 -4.77
N ALA A 135 5.60 18.44 -3.67
CA ALA A 135 4.83 17.30 -3.14
C ALA A 135 4.08 16.50 -4.23
N ARG A 136 4.25 15.17 -4.22
CA ARG A 136 3.87 14.28 -5.32
C ARG A 136 3.76 12.84 -4.86
N ALA A 137 2.72 12.15 -5.31
CA ALA A 137 2.57 10.71 -5.13
C ALA A 137 2.60 10.01 -6.49
N ARG A 138 3.07 8.76 -6.51
CA ARG A 138 3.12 7.95 -7.73
C ARG A 138 2.79 6.51 -7.38
N VAL A 139 2.20 5.83 -8.35
CA VAL A 139 1.89 4.40 -8.25
C VAL A 139 2.66 3.66 -9.34
N ALA A 140 3.22 2.51 -8.99
CA ALA A 140 3.86 1.60 -9.92
C ALA A 140 3.46 0.15 -9.57
N THR A 141 3.40 -0.71 -10.58
CA THR A 141 3.25 -2.15 -10.37
C THR A 141 4.62 -2.74 -10.05
N ILE A 142 4.79 -3.35 -8.87
CA ILE A 142 6.05 -4.02 -8.49
C ILE A 142 6.08 -5.45 -9.01
N GLN A 143 4.95 -6.15 -8.90
CA GLN A 143 4.78 -7.51 -9.38
C GLN A 143 3.40 -7.63 -10.01
N GLU A 144 3.36 -8.10 -11.25
CA GLU A 144 2.11 -8.44 -11.92
C GLU A 144 1.52 -9.69 -11.26
N GLY A 145 0.20 -9.69 -11.03
CA GLY A 145 -0.49 -10.89 -10.59
C GLY A 145 -0.52 -11.93 -11.69
N PHE A 146 -0.48 -13.21 -11.31
CA PHE A 146 -0.61 -14.32 -12.25
C PHE A 146 -1.86 -15.14 -11.92
N LEU A 147 -2.54 -15.63 -12.97
CA LEU A 147 -3.63 -16.57 -12.80
C LEU A 147 -3.03 -17.98 -12.68
N PRO A 148 -3.45 -18.79 -11.69
CA PRO A 148 -3.12 -20.20 -11.66
C PRO A 148 -3.60 -20.91 -12.93
N SER A 149 -2.89 -21.96 -13.34
CA SER A 149 -3.38 -22.88 -14.39
C SER A 149 -4.74 -23.46 -13.98
N ASN A 150 -5.68 -23.58 -14.93
CA ASN A 150 -7.05 -24.03 -14.69
C ASN A 150 -7.88 -23.12 -13.76
N TYR A 151 -7.50 -21.85 -13.60
CA TYR A 151 -8.35 -20.86 -12.93
C TYR A 151 -9.64 -20.61 -13.73
N GLY A 152 -10.78 -20.74 -13.06
CA GLY A 152 -12.09 -20.38 -13.58
C GLY A 152 -12.81 -19.43 -12.64
N GLN A 153 -13.59 -18.51 -13.21
CA GLN A 153 -14.50 -17.67 -12.44
C GLN A 153 -15.87 -17.61 -13.11
N LYS A 154 -16.92 -17.51 -12.30
CA LYS A 154 -18.30 -17.35 -12.78
C LYS A 154 -19.03 -16.34 -11.91
N SER A 155 -19.68 -15.37 -12.56
CA SER A 155 -20.53 -14.39 -11.88
C SER A 155 -21.97 -14.85 -11.91
N ILE A 156 -22.58 -14.99 -10.74
CA ILE A 156 -24.00 -15.29 -10.59
C ILE A 156 -24.74 -13.94 -10.48
N LEU A 157 -25.63 -13.65 -11.43
CA LEU A 157 -26.38 -12.39 -11.50
C LEU A 157 -27.75 -12.48 -10.80
N SER A 158 -28.28 -13.69 -10.65
CA SER A 158 -29.59 -13.92 -10.03
C SER A 158 -29.48 -13.88 -8.50
N PRO A 159 -30.24 -13.01 -7.81
CA PRO A 159 -30.18 -12.89 -6.35
C PRO A 159 -30.81 -14.09 -5.62
N SER A 160 -31.58 -14.93 -6.31
CA SER A 160 -32.22 -16.14 -5.75
C SER A 160 -31.43 -17.42 -6.00
N THR A 161 -30.38 -17.37 -6.83
CA THR A 161 -29.56 -18.55 -7.13
C THR A 161 -28.53 -18.76 -6.02
N MET A 162 -28.75 -19.79 -5.22
CA MET A 162 -27.85 -20.17 -4.10
C MET A 162 -26.97 -21.38 -4.43
N VAL A 163 -27.17 -22.01 -5.59
CA VAL A 163 -26.46 -23.23 -6.01
C VAL A 163 -26.02 -23.07 -7.45
N ASP A 164 -24.82 -23.54 -7.75
CA ASP A 164 -24.27 -23.59 -9.10
C ASP A 164 -23.39 -24.84 -9.28
N VAL A 165 -23.22 -25.29 -10.52
CA VAL A 165 -22.40 -26.46 -10.88
C VAL A 165 -21.18 -26.00 -11.66
N ILE A 166 -19.99 -26.36 -11.19
CA ILE A 166 -18.73 -26.12 -11.88
C ILE A 166 -18.41 -27.37 -12.72
N SER A 167 -18.55 -27.24 -14.04
CA SER A 167 -18.29 -28.32 -15.01
C SER A 167 -16.87 -28.24 -15.60
N GLY A 168 -16.40 -29.33 -16.23
CA GLY A 168 -15.12 -29.34 -16.95
C GLY A 168 -13.88 -29.48 -16.07
N LEU A 169 -14.05 -29.97 -14.84
CA LEU A 169 -12.94 -30.25 -13.92
C LEU A 169 -12.31 -31.61 -14.23
N GLN A 170 -11.01 -31.75 -13.96
CA GLN A 170 -10.28 -32.99 -14.17
C GLN A 170 -10.44 -33.93 -12.96
N ASN A 171 -10.76 -35.20 -13.22
CA ASN A 171 -10.87 -36.24 -12.19
C ASN A 171 -9.52 -36.41 -11.45
N GLY A 172 -9.56 -36.50 -10.13
CA GLY A 172 -8.39 -36.63 -9.26
C GLY A 172 -7.55 -35.36 -9.05
N MET A 173 -7.85 -34.26 -9.75
CA MET A 173 -7.13 -32.99 -9.57
C MET A 173 -7.75 -32.17 -8.43
N PRO A 174 -6.98 -31.75 -7.41
CA PRO A 174 -7.50 -30.95 -6.31
C PRO A 174 -7.78 -29.50 -6.74
N TYR A 175 -8.98 -29.00 -6.43
CA TYR A 175 -9.40 -27.62 -6.66
C TYR A 175 -9.71 -26.90 -5.34
N PHE A 176 -9.33 -25.62 -5.28
CA PHE A 176 -9.81 -24.69 -4.26
C PHE A 176 -10.95 -23.86 -4.85
N VAL A 177 -12.08 -23.81 -4.15
CA VAL A 177 -13.22 -22.96 -4.53
C VAL A 177 -13.41 -21.91 -3.46
N ARG A 178 -13.66 -20.67 -3.88
CA ARG A 178 -14.04 -19.58 -2.98
C ARG A 178 -15.18 -18.78 -3.59
N VAL A 179 -16.09 -18.32 -2.75
CA VAL A 179 -17.28 -17.57 -3.16
C VAL A 179 -17.29 -16.25 -2.42
N ARG A 180 -17.67 -15.16 -3.10
CA ARG A 180 -17.97 -13.89 -2.46
C ARG A 180 -19.33 -13.39 -2.94
N ALA A 181 -20.07 -12.77 -2.03
CA ALA A 181 -21.30 -12.07 -2.38
C ALA A 181 -20.96 -10.67 -2.89
N ARG A 182 -21.86 -10.09 -3.69
CA ARG A 182 -21.79 -8.69 -4.09
C ARG A 182 -23.15 -8.04 -3.97
N ASN A 183 -23.19 -6.78 -3.54
CA ASN A 183 -24.39 -5.96 -3.51
C ASN A 183 -24.06 -4.56 -4.05
N LYS A 184 -25.01 -3.62 -3.93
CA LYS A 184 -24.83 -2.22 -4.35
C LYS A 184 -23.70 -1.49 -3.62
N GLU A 185 -23.30 -1.97 -2.45
CA GLU A 185 -22.20 -1.43 -1.63
C GLU A 185 -20.86 -2.09 -1.95
N GLY A 186 -20.84 -3.08 -2.85
CA GLY A 186 -19.61 -3.68 -3.36
C GLY A 186 -19.46 -5.17 -3.06
N LEU A 187 -18.21 -5.60 -3.08
CA LEU A 187 -17.81 -6.99 -2.91
C LEU A 187 -17.65 -7.32 -1.41
N GLY A 188 -18.23 -8.45 -0.99
CA GLY A 188 -17.95 -9.03 0.32
C GLY A 188 -16.64 -9.81 0.35
N LYS A 189 -16.25 -10.25 1.54
CA LYS A 189 -15.09 -11.15 1.73
C LYS A 189 -15.33 -12.50 1.03
N TYR A 190 -14.24 -13.10 0.55
CA TYR A 190 -14.27 -14.47 0.07
C TYR A 190 -14.46 -15.46 1.23
N ALA A 191 -15.38 -16.40 1.06
CA ALA A 191 -15.48 -17.61 1.87
C ALA A 191 -14.86 -18.77 1.09
N LEU A 192 -13.94 -19.50 1.72
CA LEU A 192 -13.42 -20.75 1.17
C LEU A 192 -14.51 -21.84 1.26
N ALA A 193 -14.62 -22.66 0.21
CA ALA A 193 -15.45 -23.85 0.25
C ALA A 193 -14.90 -24.85 1.28
N SER A 194 -15.78 -25.65 1.86
CA SER A 194 -15.41 -26.75 2.75
C SER A 194 -16.09 -28.04 2.27
N PRO A 195 -15.35 -29.16 2.11
CA PRO A 195 -13.90 -29.29 2.31
C PRO A 195 -13.06 -28.60 1.21
N ALA A 196 -11.83 -28.22 1.54
CA ALA A 196 -10.85 -27.70 0.59
C ALA A 196 -9.42 -28.23 0.87
N PRO A 197 -8.64 -28.60 -0.17
CA PRO A 197 -9.07 -28.72 -1.56
C PRO A 197 -10.01 -29.91 -1.77
N PHE A 198 -10.86 -29.85 -2.80
CA PHE A 198 -11.71 -30.95 -3.22
C PHE A 198 -11.23 -31.50 -4.57
N ALA A 199 -11.06 -32.81 -4.66
CA ALA A 199 -10.74 -33.50 -5.91
C ALA A 199 -12.01 -34.19 -6.44
N PRO A 200 -12.53 -33.79 -7.61
CA PRO A 200 -13.63 -34.50 -8.25
C PRO A 200 -13.24 -35.96 -8.49
N ILE A 201 -14.16 -36.88 -8.18
CA ILE A 201 -14.03 -38.30 -8.45
C ILE A 201 -15.15 -38.77 -9.36
N GLU A 202 -14.83 -39.68 -10.27
CA GLU A 202 -15.81 -40.39 -11.08
C GLU A 202 -15.85 -41.86 -10.64
N ALA A 203 -17.02 -42.50 -10.71
CA ALA A 203 -17.14 -43.92 -10.40
C ALA A 203 -16.26 -44.74 -11.37
N PRO A 204 -15.62 -45.83 -10.92
CA PRO A 204 -14.86 -46.70 -11.80
C PRO A 204 -15.71 -47.18 -12.97
N THR A 205 -15.14 -47.17 -14.17
CA THR A 205 -15.76 -47.83 -15.33
C THR A 205 -15.75 -49.34 -15.16
N SER A 206 -16.60 -50.08 -15.89
CA SER A 206 -16.57 -51.54 -15.88
C SER A 206 -15.16 -52.07 -16.21
N PRO A 207 -14.74 -53.20 -15.61
CA PRO A 207 -13.42 -53.77 -15.88
C PRO A 207 -13.23 -54.05 -17.37
N LEU A 208 -12.07 -53.67 -17.90
CA LEU A 208 -11.62 -54.03 -19.23
C LEU A 208 -10.83 -55.35 -19.14
N GLU A 209 -10.92 -56.19 -20.18
CA GLU A 209 -10.15 -57.45 -20.31
C GLU A 209 -10.41 -58.51 -19.22
N VAL A 210 -11.67 -58.75 -18.90
CA VAL A 210 -12.02 -59.90 -18.03
C VAL A 210 -11.86 -61.20 -18.82
N SER A 211 -10.78 -61.94 -18.58
CA SER A 211 -10.62 -63.33 -19.03
C SER A 211 -10.91 -64.31 -17.90
N MET A 212 -11.83 -65.25 -18.12
CA MET A 212 -12.06 -66.38 -17.22
C MET A 212 -11.28 -67.61 -17.71
N HIS A 213 -10.49 -68.23 -16.84
CA HIS A 213 -9.87 -69.53 -17.09
C HIS A 213 -10.54 -70.58 -16.19
N VAL A 214 -11.08 -71.64 -16.79
CA VAL A 214 -11.58 -72.80 -16.03
C VAL A 214 -10.40 -73.72 -15.76
N LEU A 215 -10.07 -73.93 -14.49
CA LEU A 215 -9.11 -74.95 -14.05
C LEU A 215 -9.89 -76.14 -13.49
N SER A 216 -9.84 -77.29 -14.18
CA SER A 216 -10.29 -78.55 -13.59
C SER A 216 -9.12 -79.19 -12.85
N ASN A 217 -9.29 -79.48 -11.56
CA ASN A 217 -8.34 -80.33 -10.86
C ASN A 217 -8.62 -81.80 -11.22
N ARG A 218 -7.59 -82.52 -11.65
CA ARG A 218 -7.64 -83.97 -11.86
C ARG A 218 -7.24 -84.70 -10.58
#